data_AF-A0A858R3I5-F1
#
_entry.id   AF-A0A858R3I5-F1
#
_cell.length_a   1.000
_cell.length_b   1.000
_cell.length_c   1.000
_cell.angle_alpha   90.00
_cell.angle_beta   90.00
_cell.angle_gamma   90.00
#
_symmetry.space_group_name_H-M   'P 1'
#
loop_
_entity.id
_entity.type
_entity.pdbx_description
1 polymer ?
#
loop_
_entity_poly.entity_id
_entity_poly.type
_entity_poly.pdbx_seq_one_letter_code
_entity_poly.pdbx_strand_id
1 'polypeptide(L)' 'MENRTDAFLYPGEPRLRELLDDPLVHMVMARDGVYPSEVLALVQDVARRRANQCEERRAVA' A
#
# COMPACT_ATOMS: atom_id res chain seq x y z
N MET A 1 20.33 -7.93 10.31
CA MET A 1 18.95 -7.65 10.73
C MET A 1 18.13 -7.45 9.46
N GLU A 2 17.62 -8.53 8.89
CA GLU A 2 16.81 -8.47 7.68
C GLU A 2 15.45 -7.86 8.00
N ASN A 3 15.06 -6.89 7.18
CA ASN A 3 13.89 -6.08 7.36
C ASN A 3 12.65 -6.93 7.05
N ARG A 4 11.78 -7.11 8.05
CA ARG A 4 10.63 -8.04 8.03
C ARG A 4 9.54 -7.70 6.99
N THR A 5 9.76 -6.68 6.15
CA THR A 5 8.84 -6.22 5.10
C THR A 5 9.11 -6.84 3.73
N ASP A 6 10.23 -7.55 3.55
CA ASP A 6 10.58 -8.18 2.27
C ASP A 6 9.81 -9.48 1.99
N ALA A 7 9.03 -9.99 2.94
CA ALA A 7 8.33 -11.28 2.84
C ALA A 7 7.09 -11.27 1.91
N PHE A 8 6.70 -10.12 1.35
CA PHE A 8 5.50 -9.98 0.51
C PHE A 8 5.79 -9.66 -0.96
N LEU A 9 7.04 -9.46 -1.35
CA LEU A 9 7.39 -9.17 -2.75
C LEU A 9 8.12 -10.36 -3.32
N TYR A 10 7.51 -11.04 -4.30
CA TYR A 10 8.27 -11.95 -5.14
C TYR A 10 9.40 -11.17 -5.82
N PRO A 11 10.59 -11.75 -6.03
CA PRO A 11 11.65 -11.08 -6.79
C PRO A 11 11.12 -10.75 -8.19
N GLY A 12 10.81 -9.47 -8.42
CA GLY A 12 10.19 -8.96 -9.65
C GLY A 12 8.79 -8.36 -9.49
N GLU A 13 8.18 -8.41 -8.31
CA GLU A 13 6.91 -7.72 -8.07
C GLU A 13 7.13 -6.21 -7.98
N PRO A 14 6.41 -5.40 -8.79
CA PRO A 14 6.56 -3.96 -8.78
C PRO A 14 6.06 -3.36 -7.46
N ARG A 15 6.73 -2.32 -7.00
CA ARG A 15 6.24 -1.48 -5.92
C ARG A 15 4.91 -0.85 -6.36
N LEU A 16 4.02 -0.58 -5.40
CA LEU A 16 2.74 0.08 -5.67
C LEU A 16 2.90 1.36 -6.51
N ARG A 17 3.96 2.15 -6.27
CA ARG A 17 4.22 3.37 -7.04
C ARG A 17 4.53 3.08 -8.50
N GLU A 18 5.32 2.05 -8.78
CA GLU A 18 5.65 1.62 -10.13
C GLU A 18 4.42 1.08 -10.86
N LEU A 19 3.54 0.37 -10.14
CA LEU A 19 2.26 -0.09 -10.67
C LEU A 19 1.32 1.08 -10.98
N LEU A 20 1.26 2.09 -10.11
CA LEU A 20 0.41 3.25 -10.33
C LEU A 20 0.89 4.12 -11.49
N ASP A 21 2.19 4.13 -11.80
CA ASP A 21 2.75 4.84 -12.96
C ASP A 21 2.58 4.06 -14.28
N ASP A 22 2.05 2.82 -14.25
CA ASP A 22 1.83 1.99 -15.43
C ASP A 22 0.68 2.54 -16.31
N PRO A 23 0.89 2.71 -17.64
CA PRO A 23 -0.14 3.25 -18.53
C PRO A 23 -1.45 2.44 -18.61
N LEU A 24 -1.38 1.11 -18.53
CA LEU A 24 -2.58 0.26 -18.51
C LEU A 24 -3.36 0.47 -17.22
N VAL A 25 -2.65 0.55 -16.09
CA VAL A 25 -3.26 0.83 -14.79
C VAL A 25 -3.92 2.20 -14.80
N HIS A 26 -3.26 3.24 -15.31
CA HIS A 26 -3.87 4.56 -15.49
C HIS A 26 -5.16 4.53 -16.32
N MET A 27 -5.21 3.77 -17.41
CA MET A 27 -6.42 3.65 -18.22
C MET A 27 -7.57 2.98 -17.47
N VAL A 28 -7.28 1.92 -16.71
CA VAL A 28 -8.29 1.24 -15.88
C VAL A 28 -8.80 2.17 -14.78
N MET A 29 -7.91 2.87 -14.10
CA MET A 29 -8.26 3.84 -13.07
C MET A 29 -9.13 4.97 -13.62
N ALA A 30 -8.75 5.54 -14.77
CA ALA A 30 -9.51 6.60 -15.41
C ALA A 30 -10.92 6.13 -15.84
N ARG A 31 -11.05 4.90 -16.35
CA ARG A 31 -12.34 4.27 -16.67
C ARG A 31 -13.25 4.22 -15.43
N ASP A 32 -12.65 3.92 -14.27
CA ASP A 32 -13.37 3.75 -13.01
C ASP A 32 -13.47 5.06 -12.20
N GLY A 33 -12.96 6.17 -12.71
CA GLY A 33 -12.98 7.48 -12.05
C GLY A 33 -12.07 7.59 -10.82
N VAL A 34 -11.03 6.76 -10.75
CA VAL A 34 -10.08 6.67 -9.63
C VAL A 34 -8.79 7.40 -9.98
N TYR A 35 -8.23 8.15 -9.02
CA TYR A 35 -6.95 8.84 -9.17
C TYR A 35 -5.83 8.15 -8.35
N PRO A 36 -4.57 8.14 -8.84
CA PRO A 36 -3.43 7.58 -8.09
C PRO A 36 -3.28 8.12 -6.67
N SER A 37 -3.58 9.41 -6.48
CA SER A 37 -3.55 10.06 -5.16
C SER A 37 -4.55 9.46 -4.17
N GLU A 38 -5.72 9.04 -4.64
CA GLU A 38 -6.76 8.44 -3.79
C GLU A 38 -6.35 7.05 -3.32
N VAL A 39 -5.74 6.27 -4.21
CA VAL A 39 -5.20 4.95 -3.86
C VAL A 39 -4.08 5.09 -2.83
N LEU A 40 -3.15 6.02 -3.03
CA LEU A 40 -2.08 6.28 -2.08
C LEU A 40 -2.61 6.74 -0.72
N ALA A 41 -3.57 7.65 -0.70
CA ALA A 41 -4.18 8.14 0.54
C ALA A 41 -4.87 6.99 1.31
N LEU A 42 -5.58 6.11 0.61
CA LEU A 42 -6.23 4.94 1.20
C LEU A 42 -5.21 3.98 1.83
N VAL A 43 -4.14 3.65 1.09
CA VAL A 43 -3.09 2.75 1.60
C VAL A 43 -2.41 3.34 2.84
N GLN A 44 -2.11 4.64 2.83
CA GLN A 44 -1.54 5.34 3.98
C GLN A 44 -2.48 5.33 5.18
N ASP A 45 -3.78 5.56 4.98
CA ASP A 45 -4.77 5.53 6.04
C ASP A 45 -4.89 4.13 6.66
N VAL A 46 -4.93 3.08 5.84
CA VAL A 46 -4.95 1.69 6.32
C VAL A 46 -3.68 1.35 7.09
N ALA A 47 -2.51 1.74 6.59
CA ALA A 47 -1.24 1.51 7.27
C ALA A 47 -1.21 2.18 8.65
N ARG A 48 -1.67 3.43 8.74
CA ARG A 48 -1.79 4.17 10.00
C ARG A 48 -2.75 3.49 10.97
N ARG A 49 -3.94 3.08 10.53
CA ARG A 49 -4.91 2.38 11.38
C ARG A 49 -4.33 1.08 11.94
N ARG A 50 -3.60 0.32 11.11
CA ARG A 50 -2.94 -0.92 11.55
C ARG A 50 -1.81 -0.67 12.55
N ALA A 51 -1.02 0.40 12.37
CA ALA A 51 0.01 0.78 13.32
C ALA A 51 -0.60 1.07 14.71
N ASN A 52 -1.66 1.87 14.75
CA ASN A 52 -2.35 2.22 16.00
C ASN A 52 -2.94 0.97 16.70
N GLN A 53 -3.53 0.05 15.94
CA GLN A 53 -4.06 -1.20 16.51
C GLN A 53 -2.97 -2.10 17.11
N CYS A 54 -1.76 -2.11 16.52
CA CYS A 54 -0.63 -2.84 17.08
C CYS A 54 -0.12 -2.20 18.38
N GLU A 55 -0.12 -0.87 18.48
CA GLU A 55 0.23 -0.14 19.70
C GLU A 55 -0.78 -0.39 20.82
N GLU A 56 -2.08 -0.30 20.51
CA GLU A 56 -3.16 -0.60 21.46
C GLU A 56 -3.08 -2.04 21.99
N ARG A 57 -2.89 -3.02 21.10
CA ARG A 57 -2.75 -4.44 21.51
C ARG A 57 -1.50 -4.71 22.34
N ARG A 58 -0.46 -3.88 22.21
CA ARG A 58 0.77 -3.98 23.00
C ARG A 58 0.68 -3.27 24.35
N ALA A 59 -0.16 -2.25 24.47
CA ALA A 59 -0.41 -1.55 25.73
C ALA A 59 -1.34 -2.33 26.69
N VAL A 60 -2.11 -3.29 26.17
CA VAL A 60 -3.04 -4.13 26.94
C VAL A 60 -2.43 -5.49 27.35
N ALA A 61 -1.26 -5.84 26.81
CA ALA A 61 -0.50 -7.06 27.13
C ALA A 61 0.61 -6.79 28.15
#